data_AF-A0A7S0H1C1-F1
#
_entry.id   AF-A0A7S0H1C1-F1
#
_cell.length_a   1.000
_cell.length_b   1.000
_cell.length_c   1.000
_cell.angle_alpha   90.00
_cell.angle_beta   90.00
_cell.angle_gamma   90.00
#
_symmetry.space_group_name_H-M   'P 1'
#
loop_
_entity.id
_entity.type
_entity.pdbx_description
1 polymer ?
#
loop_
_entity_poly.entity_id
_entity_poly.type
_entity_poly.pdbx_seq_one_letter_code
_entity_poly.pdbx_strand_id
1 'polypeptide(L)'
;FGIEMPEKIRKDIQETQQGIQEKANKFLKTRNDLTSEPNSKDSTAHEEVGCEPKSFSFPMWSPAPVRHKQPILVFEHKVARERTSKYKTRGKIRVNPVVRQVVEQVQALAYFPKWLPMVCPPRPWETAEKGGYYTCNSKLLRSKHESGQIQRSCVREADLSKLFEGLNAMGRTPWRINTRVLDVVNKLVETRESIADIPEFDDVDVPNPKKTIKKEDFENDQEYKKNLRRCRIEEKRALNENRNRHSLRCNLMLKRDIANRFRDEKSMYFPFNIDFRGRTYPIPPNFNHLGGDLDRALLLFANPKPLGDKGLDWLMVHLSNLCGNDKVPFKERIEFTSDHLPEIRKLVKDPLEHRDFWLGADDPFQALATCYEIMEAIDSGDPTTYLSSLPTHQDGSCNGLQHYAALGRDEFGGSSVNLTPSDRPQDVYSAVLKLVLEKIDKEAEEGSEIA
;
A
#
# COMPACT_ATOMS: atom_id res chain seq x y z
N PHE A 1 4.28 43.79 37.36
CA PHE A 1 2.81 43.84 37.37
C PHE A 1 2.28 42.46 37.74
N GLY A 2 2.08 42.23 39.03
CA GLY A 2 1.43 41.01 39.52
C GLY A 2 -0.06 41.13 39.25
N ILE A 3 -0.57 40.28 38.37
CA ILE A 3 -2.00 40.05 38.23
C ILE A 3 -2.25 38.75 38.97
N GLU A 4 -2.77 38.84 40.19
CA GLU A 4 -3.25 37.66 40.90
C GLU A 4 -4.43 37.08 40.14
N MET A 5 -4.32 35.78 39.84
CA MET A 5 -5.38 35.02 39.20
C MET A 5 -6.58 34.99 40.15
N PRO A 6 -7.78 35.43 39.73
CA PRO A 6 -8.97 35.47 40.59
C PRO A 6 -9.22 34.12 41.26
N GLU A 7 -9.46 34.10 42.58
CA GLU A 7 -9.64 32.87 43.38
C GLU A 7 -10.64 31.89 42.77
N LYS A 8 -11.68 32.41 42.10
CA LYS A 8 -12.68 31.61 41.40
C LYS A 8 -12.08 30.74 40.29
N ILE A 9 -11.17 31.30 39.49
CA ILE A 9 -10.49 30.57 38.41
C ILE A 9 -9.54 29.51 39.01
N ARG A 10 -8.90 29.83 40.14
CA ARG A 10 -8.01 28.89 40.83
C ARG A 10 -8.78 27.69 41.38
N LYS A 11 -9.98 27.93 41.91
CA LYS A 11 -10.90 26.90 42.40
C LYS A 11 -11.46 26.05 41.26
N ASP A 12 -11.86 26.67 40.15
CA ASP A 12 -12.37 25.96 38.97
C ASP A 12 -11.30 25.03 38.35
N ILE A 13 -10.03 25.47 38.33
CA ILE A 13 -8.90 24.63 37.88
C ILE A 13 -8.66 23.46 38.83
N GLN A 14 -8.71 23.69 40.15
CA GLN A 14 -8.55 22.61 41.14
C GLN A 14 -9.67 21.59 41.06
N GLU A 15 -10.94 22.02 40.95
CA GLU A 15 -12.09 21.12 40.79
C GLU A 15 -12.00 20.33 39.48
N THR A 16 -11.52 20.96 38.40
CA THR A 16 -11.30 20.29 37.11
C THR A 16 -10.18 19.24 37.20
N GLN A 17 -9.07 19.56 37.86
CA GLN A 17 -7.96 18.62 38.08
C GLN A 17 -8.39 17.45 38.98
N GLN A 18 -9.18 17.70 40.02
CA GLN A 18 -9.70 16.68 40.91
C GLN A 18 -10.67 15.75 40.16
N GLY A 19 -11.56 16.31 39.33
CA GLY A 19 -12.47 15.53 38.48
C GLY A 19 -11.76 14.70 37.40
N ILE A 20 -10.63 15.19 36.87
CA ILE A 20 -9.77 14.42 35.96
C ILE A 20 -9.07 13.28 36.71
N GLN A 21 -8.54 13.55 37.90
CA GLN A 21 -7.85 12.56 38.73
C GLN A 21 -8.80 11.45 39.19
N GLU A 22 -10.02 11.79 39.58
CA GLU A 22 -11.06 10.81 39.95
C GLU A 22 -11.48 9.95 38.76
N LYS A 23 -11.62 10.53 37.56
CA LYS A 23 -11.90 9.77 36.33
C LYS A 23 -10.74 8.86 35.95
N ALA A 24 -9.49 9.31 36.09
CA ALA A 24 -8.29 8.51 35.84
C ALA A 24 -8.19 7.34 36.82
N ASN A 25 -8.45 7.58 38.11
CA ASN A 25 -8.45 6.54 39.14
C ASN A 25 -9.61 5.54 38.93
N LYS A 26 -10.79 6.01 38.51
CA LYS A 26 -11.91 5.13 38.15
C LYS A 26 -11.56 4.26 36.95
N PHE A 27 -10.90 4.81 35.94
CA PHE A 27 -10.46 4.09 34.75
C PHE A 27 -9.37 3.04 35.08
N LEU A 28 -8.42 3.37 35.96
CA LEU A 28 -7.40 2.44 36.45
C LEU A 28 -7.99 1.30 37.29
N LYS A 29 -9.01 1.60 38.12
CA LYS A 29 -9.72 0.59 38.90
C LYS A 29 -10.51 -0.36 38.00
N THR A 30 -11.23 0.15 37.00
CA THR A 30 -11.92 -0.67 35.98
C THR A 30 -10.93 -1.51 35.16
N ARG A 31 -9.71 -1.02 34.90
CA ARG A 31 -8.67 -1.78 34.18
C ARG A 31 -8.12 -2.95 35.00
N ASN A 32 -7.95 -2.77 36.32
CA ASN A 32 -7.48 -3.83 37.21
C ASN A 32 -8.57 -4.89 37.49
N ASP A 33 -9.84 -4.50 37.47
CA ASP A 33 -10.97 -5.44 37.60
C ASP A 33 -11.23 -6.24 36.30
N LEU A 34 -10.66 -5.83 35.16
CA LEU A 34 -10.78 -6.47 33.83
C LEU A 34 -9.58 -7.35 33.44
N THR A 35 -8.72 -7.75 34.39
CA THR A 35 -7.60 -8.67 34.12
C THR A 35 -8.02 -10.12 33.90
N SER A 36 -9.31 -10.43 33.95
CA SER A 36 -9.87 -11.62 33.28
C SER A 36 -10.30 -11.22 31.86
N GLU A 37 -9.61 -11.79 30.86
CA GLU A 37 -9.91 -11.55 29.45
C GLU A 37 -11.42 -11.72 29.16
N PRO A 38 -12.12 -10.72 28.59
CA PRO A 38 -13.41 -10.99 27.99
C PRO A 38 -13.18 -11.89 26.77
N ASN A 39 -13.70 -13.12 26.85
CA ASN A 39 -13.79 -14.03 25.71
C ASN A 39 -14.47 -13.28 24.55
N SER A 40 -13.70 -12.89 23.53
CA SER A 40 -14.18 -12.23 22.30
C SER A 40 -15.04 -13.14 21.40
N LYS A 41 -15.86 -14.01 21.99
CA LYS A 41 -16.51 -15.14 21.32
C LYS A 41 -17.92 -14.86 20.79
N ASP A 42 -18.54 -13.72 21.10
CA ASP A 42 -19.86 -13.39 20.55
C ASP A 42 -19.76 -12.35 19.43
N SER A 43 -19.84 -12.82 18.19
CA SER A 43 -20.03 -11.96 17.00
C SER A 43 -21.32 -11.14 17.12
N THR A 44 -22.35 -11.70 17.75
CA THR A 44 -23.63 -11.06 18.05
C THR A 44 -23.45 -9.86 18.98
N ALA A 45 -22.67 -10.00 20.06
CA ALA A 45 -22.40 -8.89 20.98
C ALA A 45 -21.58 -7.77 20.33
N HIS A 46 -20.63 -8.12 19.44
CA HIS A 46 -19.88 -7.12 18.66
C HIS A 46 -20.76 -6.38 17.64
N GLU A 47 -21.69 -7.08 16.99
CA GLU A 47 -22.66 -6.48 16.07
C GLU A 47 -23.68 -5.61 16.81
N GLU A 48 -24.20 -6.05 17.95
CA GLU A 48 -25.15 -5.30 18.79
C GLU A 48 -24.54 -3.99 19.33
N VAL A 49 -23.31 -4.03 19.87
CA VAL A 49 -22.61 -2.82 20.33
C VAL A 49 -22.25 -1.89 19.16
N GLY A 50 -22.00 -2.43 17.96
CA GLY A 50 -21.72 -1.65 16.75
C GLY A 50 -22.96 -1.03 16.09
N CYS A 51 -24.15 -1.57 16.36
CA CYS A 51 -25.41 -1.13 15.76
C CYS A 51 -26.18 -0.08 16.58
N GLU A 52 -25.81 0.19 17.83
CA GLU A 52 -26.38 1.30 18.61
C GLU A 52 -25.89 2.65 18.05
N PRO A 53 -26.73 3.43 17.34
CA PRO A 53 -26.33 4.74 16.87
C PRO A 53 -26.44 5.71 18.05
N LYS A 54 -25.31 6.02 18.69
CA LYS A 54 -25.25 7.21 19.55
C LYS A 54 -25.41 8.43 18.65
N SER A 55 -26.54 9.13 18.78
CA SER A 55 -26.80 10.41 18.11
C SER A 55 -25.84 11.48 18.62
N PHE A 56 -24.65 11.56 18.03
CA PHE A 56 -23.73 12.66 18.30
C PHE A 56 -24.19 13.89 17.52
N SER A 57 -24.81 14.84 18.22
CA SER A 57 -25.03 16.19 17.72
C SER A 57 -23.77 17.01 17.96
N PHE A 58 -23.20 17.58 16.89
CA PHE A 58 -22.08 18.51 16.99
C PHE A 58 -22.63 19.94 16.92
N PRO A 59 -22.56 20.75 17.99
CA PRO A 59 -22.92 22.16 17.91
C PRO A 59 -21.84 22.92 17.15
N MET A 60 -22.14 23.32 15.91
CA MET A 60 -21.27 24.20 15.12
C MET A 60 -21.59 25.66 15.46
N TRP A 61 -20.73 26.31 16.26
CA TRP A 61 -20.86 27.72 16.61
C TRP A 61 -20.40 28.59 15.43
N SER A 62 -21.28 29.45 14.91
CA SER A 62 -20.93 30.51 13.96
C SER A 62 -21.88 31.70 14.20
N PRO A 63 -21.36 32.92 14.40
CA PRO A 63 -22.19 34.09 14.67
C PRO A 63 -22.50 34.85 13.37
N ALA A 64 -23.70 34.63 12.78
CA ALA A 64 -24.47 35.56 11.91
C ALA A 64 -25.68 34.82 11.26
N PRO A 65 -26.73 35.53 10.78
CA PRO A 65 -28.11 35.38 11.23
C PRO A 65 -28.89 34.22 10.56
N VAL A 66 -29.85 33.71 11.35
CA VAL A 66 -30.96 32.79 11.07
C VAL A 66 -31.17 32.39 9.59
N ARG A 67 -30.51 31.30 9.17
CA ARG A 67 -31.12 30.31 8.27
C ARG A 67 -31.59 29.17 9.16
N HIS A 68 -32.82 28.68 8.98
CA HIS A 68 -33.32 27.51 9.73
C HIS A 68 -32.31 26.36 9.61
N LYS A 69 -31.51 26.15 10.65
CA LYS A 69 -30.55 25.05 10.73
C LYS A 69 -31.34 23.80 11.06
N GLN A 70 -31.87 23.12 10.04
CA GLN A 70 -32.40 21.78 10.26
C GLN A 70 -31.23 20.82 10.49
N PRO A 71 -31.27 20.00 11.55
CA PRO A 71 -30.27 18.96 11.73
C PRO A 71 -30.34 17.98 10.56
N ILE A 72 -29.19 17.71 9.95
CA ILE A 72 -29.06 16.69 8.90
C ILE A 72 -28.49 15.41 9.51
N LEU A 73 -29.01 14.26 9.07
CA LEU A 73 -28.40 12.97 9.40
C LEU A 73 -27.04 12.88 8.69
N VAL A 74 -25.99 12.62 9.47
CA VAL A 74 -24.62 12.43 8.95
C VAL A 74 -24.50 11.12 8.18
N PHE A 75 -25.14 10.07 8.71
CA PHE A 75 -25.17 8.73 8.12
C PHE A 75 -26.62 8.30 7.90
N GLU A 76 -26.87 7.65 6.77
CA GLU A 76 -28.17 7.09 6.40
C GLU A 76 -28.00 5.61 6.07
N HIS A 77 -28.82 4.75 6.67
CA HIS A 77 -28.88 3.33 6.30
C HIS A 77 -29.78 3.14 5.08
N LYS A 78 -29.25 2.56 4.01
CA LYS A 78 -29.99 2.20 2.79
C LYS A 78 -29.87 0.73 2.49
N VAL A 79 -30.96 0.17 2.04
CA VAL A 79 -31.00 -1.22 1.57
C VAL A 79 -30.86 -1.21 0.05
N ALA A 80 -29.83 -1.87 -0.48
CA ALA A 80 -29.59 -1.97 -1.91
C ALA A 80 -29.70 -3.44 -2.36
N ARG A 81 -30.40 -3.68 -3.48
CA ARG A 81 -30.36 -4.97 -4.17
C ARG A 81 -29.09 -5.02 -5.02
N GLU A 82 -28.19 -5.93 -4.68
CA GLU A 82 -27.00 -6.18 -5.48
C GLU A 82 -27.19 -7.44 -6.32
N ARG A 83 -26.85 -7.30 -7.61
CA ARG A 83 -26.91 -8.41 -8.56
C ARG A 83 -25.60 -9.19 -8.46
N THR A 84 -25.60 -10.23 -7.61
CA THR A 84 -24.59 -11.31 -7.63
C THR A 84 -25.14 -12.51 -8.41
N SER A 85 -24.53 -13.70 -8.30
CA SER A 85 -25.08 -14.96 -8.86
C SER A 85 -26.50 -15.27 -8.35
N LYS A 86 -26.88 -14.72 -7.19
CA LYS A 86 -28.25 -14.61 -6.69
C LYS A 86 -28.55 -13.14 -6.36
N TYR A 87 -29.80 -12.68 -6.45
CA TYR A 87 -30.15 -11.37 -5.93
C TYR A 87 -30.02 -11.38 -4.40
N LYS A 88 -29.12 -10.57 -3.85
CA LYS A 88 -28.97 -10.40 -2.40
C LYS A 88 -29.24 -8.95 -2.03
N THR A 89 -30.04 -8.76 -0.99
CA THR A 89 -30.28 -7.46 -0.40
C THR A 89 -29.20 -7.20 0.64
N ARG A 90 -28.51 -6.06 0.57
CA ARG A 90 -27.49 -5.66 1.54
C ARG A 90 -27.79 -4.27 2.09
N GLY A 91 -27.63 -4.12 3.40
CA GLY A 91 -27.61 -2.82 4.07
C GLY A 91 -26.32 -2.07 3.73
N LYS A 92 -26.41 -0.76 3.51
CA LYS A 92 -25.31 0.15 3.21
C LYS A 92 -25.48 1.39 4.06
N ILE A 93 -24.40 1.84 4.70
CA ILE A 93 -24.37 3.13 5.38
C ILE A 93 -23.82 4.15 4.38
N ARG A 94 -24.57 5.21 4.12
CA ARG A 94 -24.18 6.30 3.23
C ARG A 94 -23.92 7.56 4.05
N VAL A 95 -22.78 8.20 3.79
CA VAL A 95 -22.47 9.52 4.35
C VAL A 95 -23.22 10.60 3.58
N ASN A 96 -23.76 11.57 4.31
CA ASN A 96 -24.38 12.75 3.72
C ASN A 96 -23.40 13.50 2.79
N PRO A 97 -23.79 13.87 1.56
CA PRO A 97 -22.89 14.56 0.62
C PRO A 97 -22.27 15.85 1.15
N VAL A 98 -23.02 16.63 1.95
CA VAL A 98 -22.50 17.87 2.55
C VAL A 98 -21.41 17.56 3.56
N VAL A 99 -21.61 16.54 4.40
CA VAL A 99 -20.59 16.10 5.36
C VAL A 99 -19.38 15.54 4.62
N ARG A 100 -19.59 14.80 3.54
CA ARG A 100 -18.49 14.30 2.70
C ARG A 100 -17.64 15.45 2.16
N GLN A 101 -18.25 16.52 1.64
CA GLN A 101 -17.52 17.70 1.16
C GLN A 101 -16.72 18.37 2.28
N VAL A 102 -17.31 18.51 3.47
CA VAL A 102 -16.60 19.06 4.64
C VAL A 102 -15.43 18.16 5.04
N VAL A 103 -15.61 16.84 5.10
CA VAL A 103 -14.55 15.88 5.42
C VAL A 103 -13.43 15.90 4.37
N GLU A 104 -13.78 16.03 3.09
CA GLU A 104 -12.81 16.19 1.99
C GLU A 104 -12.02 17.50 2.09
N GLN A 105 -12.63 18.58 2.61
CA GLN A 105 -11.94 19.86 2.84
C GLN A 105 -11.08 19.88 4.12
N VAL A 106 -11.44 19.09 5.14
CA VAL A 106 -10.72 19.00 6.43
C VAL A 106 -9.57 17.97 6.39
N GLN A 107 -9.08 17.65 5.18
CA GLN A 107 -8.16 16.57 4.80
C GLN A 107 -6.87 16.37 5.65
N ALA A 108 -6.60 17.16 6.68
CA ALA A 108 -5.33 17.22 7.39
C ALA A 108 -5.28 16.62 8.82
N LEU A 109 -6.39 16.30 9.52
CA LEU A 109 -6.32 16.24 11.00
C LEU A 109 -6.84 15.01 11.78
N ALA A 110 -7.49 13.99 11.21
CA ALA A 110 -8.28 13.08 12.08
C ALA A 110 -8.26 11.57 11.85
N TYR A 111 -7.44 11.01 10.95
CA TYR A 111 -7.36 9.55 10.79
C TYR A 111 -5.92 9.07 10.77
N PHE A 112 -5.37 8.80 11.96
CA PHE A 112 -4.13 8.06 12.04
C PHE A 112 -4.43 6.56 11.93
N PRO A 113 -3.81 5.85 10.98
CA PRO A 113 -3.88 4.41 10.95
C PRO A 113 -3.44 3.87 12.30
N LYS A 114 -4.23 2.96 12.88
CA LYS A 114 -3.86 2.27 14.13
C LYS A 114 -2.49 1.58 14.02
N TRP A 115 -2.12 1.17 12.80
CA TRP A 115 -0.92 0.40 12.51
C TRP A 115 0.00 1.18 11.57
N LEU A 116 0.91 1.96 12.16
CA LEU A 116 2.00 2.66 11.48
C LEU A 116 3.33 1.93 11.68
N PRO A 117 4.37 2.17 10.86
CA PRO A 117 5.73 1.72 11.17
C PRO A 117 6.15 2.15 12.59
N MET A 118 7.00 1.35 13.22
CA MET A 118 7.50 1.63 14.57
C MET A 118 8.75 2.51 14.49
N VAL A 119 8.89 3.48 15.39
CA VAL A 119 10.12 4.30 15.54
C VAL A 119 11.19 3.63 16.42
N CYS A 120 10.91 2.40 16.87
CA CYS A 120 11.82 1.56 17.63
C CYS A 120 11.73 0.11 17.14
N PRO A 121 12.77 -0.72 17.38
CA PRO A 121 12.73 -2.13 17.03
C PRO A 121 11.46 -2.82 17.58
N PRO A 122 10.79 -3.70 16.81
CA PRO A 122 9.60 -4.38 17.28
C PRO A 122 9.88 -5.26 18.49
N ARG A 123 8.84 -5.48 19.30
CA ARG A 123 8.87 -6.50 20.35
C ARG A 123 9.13 -7.85 19.68
N PRO A 124 10.18 -8.59 20.09
CA PRO A 124 10.43 -9.91 19.54
C PRO A 124 9.23 -10.83 19.72
N TRP A 125 8.96 -11.64 18.70
CA TRP A 125 8.09 -12.79 18.83
C TRP A 125 8.74 -13.82 19.76
N GLU A 126 8.05 -14.09 20.87
CA GLU A 126 8.41 -15.13 21.85
C GLU A 126 7.33 -16.21 21.94
N THR A 127 6.07 -15.83 21.69
CA THR A 127 4.92 -16.73 21.59
C THR A 127 3.97 -16.22 20.50
N ALA A 128 2.92 -16.99 20.17
CA ALA A 128 1.92 -16.58 19.19
C ALA A 128 1.14 -15.29 19.55
N GLU A 129 1.11 -14.94 20.83
CA GLU A 129 0.43 -13.76 21.38
C GLU A 129 1.40 -12.61 21.73
N LYS A 130 2.70 -12.90 21.83
CA LYS A 130 3.70 -11.97 22.34
C LYS A 130 4.73 -11.66 21.26
N GLY A 131 4.50 -10.56 20.53
CA GLY A 131 5.42 -9.99 19.55
C GLY A 131 4.78 -8.84 18.76
N GLY A 132 5.56 -8.18 17.90
CA GLY A 132 5.10 -7.04 17.10
C GLY A 132 5.11 -5.72 17.87
N TYR A 133 3.95 -5.08 18.03
CA TYR A 133 3.85 -3.80 18.76
C TYR A 133 3.89 -3.97 20.28
N TYR A 134 4.36 -2.94 21.00
CA TYR A 134 4.44 -2.94 22.47
C TYR A 134 3.11 -2.67 23.17
N THR A 135 2.32 -1.72 22.65
CA THR A 135 1.08 -1.23 23.29
C THR A 135 -0.18 -1.86 22.72
N CYS A 136 -0.09 -2.43 21.52
CA CYS A 136 -1.22 -2.99 20.78
C CYS A 136 -0.99 -4.48 20.53
N ASN A 137 -1.96 -5.31 20.90
CA ASN A 137 -1.87 -6.76 20.65
C ASN A 137 -1.80 -7.05 19.15
N SER A 138 -0.73 -7.71 18.75
CA SER A 138 -0.48 -8.15 17.38
C SER A 138 -0.80 -9.65 17.29
N LYS A 139 -1.49 -10.07 16.23
CA LYS A 139 -1.74 -11.49 15.98
C LYS A 139 -0.65 -12.04 15.08
N LEU A 140 -0.01 -13.13 15.50
CA LEU A 140 0.95 -13.86 14.67
C LEU A 140 0.30 -14.40 13.39
N LEU A 141 -0.89 -14.99 13.49
CA LEU A 141 -1.60 -15.60 12.36
C LEU A 141 -2.73 -14.71 11.84
N ARG A 142 -2.69 -14.38 10.55
CA ARG A 142 -3.81 -13.75 9.81
C ARG A 142 -4.86 -14.81 9.46
N SER A 143 -5.91 -14.94 10.27
CA SER A 143 -7.05 -15.84 9.97
C SER A 143 -8.36 -15.05 9.79
N LYS A 144 -9.14 -15.43 8.77
CA LYS A 144 -10.38 -14.75 8.36
C LYS A 144 -11.68 -15.45 8.82
N HIS A 145 -11.64 -16.65 9.43
CA HIS A 145 -12.84 -17.47 9.71
C HIS A 145 -12.76 -18.33 10.99
N GLU A 146 -13.90 -18.96 11.34
CA GLU A 146 -14.10 -19.91 12.46
C GLU A 146 -13.12 -21.10 12.46
N SER A 147 -12.69 -21.56 11.28
CA SER A 147 -11.61 -22.57 11.13
C SER A 147 -10.27 -22.14 11.74
N GLY A 148 -10.10 -20.85 12.01
CA GLY A 148 -8.96 -20.31 12.72
C GLY A 148 -8.86 -20.75 14.17
N GLN A 149 -9.89 -21.34 14.79
CA GLN A 149 -9.79 -21.77 16.19
C GLN A 149 -8.84 -22.96 16.37
N ILE A 150 -8.94 -23.99 15.53
CA ILE A 150 -8.01 -25.14 15.54
C ILE A 150 -6.60 -24.66 15.20
N GLN A 151 -6.45 -23.87 14.13
CA GLN A 151 -5.15 -23.33 13.74
C GLN A 151 -4.50 -22.48 14.84
N ARG A 152 -5.28 -21.63 15.53
CA ARG A 152 -4.78 -20.85 16.66
C ARG A 152 -4.35 -21.71 17.83
N SER A 153 -5.08 -22.80 18.14
CA SER A 153 -4.64 -23.75 19.16
C SER A 153 -3.36 -24.46 18.76
N CYS A 154 -3.26 -24.97 17.53
CA CYS A 154 -2.03 -25.61 17.04
C CYS A 154 -0.83 -24.65 17.07
N VAL A 155 -1.02 -23.39 16.68
CA VAL A 155 0.04 -22.37 16.68
C VAL A 155 0.52 -22.02 18.11
N ARG A 156 -0.33 -22.18 19.13
CA ARG A 156 0.06 -21.99 20.54
C ARG A 156 0.86 -23.15 21.10
N GLU A 157 0.60 -24.36 20.62
CA GLU A 157 1.23 -25.59 21.13
C GLU A 157 2.47 -26.01 20.33
N ALA A 158 2.60 -25.56 19.08
CA ALA A 158 3.72 -25.90 18.21
C ALA A 158 5.02 -25.19 18.61
N ASP A 159 6.16 -25.84 18.39
CA ASP A 159 7.47 -25.17 18.41
C ASP A 159 7.63 -24.31 17.16
N LEU A 160 7.62 -23.00 17.37
CA LEU A 160 7.74 -21.98 16.33
C LEU A 160 9.03 -21.15 16.48
N SER A 161 10.01 -21.64 17.24
CA SER A 161 11.29 -20.95 17.50
C SER A 161 11.96 -20.42 16.22
N LYS A 162 12.15 -21.28 15.22
CA LYS A 162 12.75 -20.89 13.91
C LYS A 162 11.92 -19.85 13.15
N LEU A 163 10.59 -19.96 13.23
CA LEU A 163 9.70 -18.96 12.62
C LEU A 163 9.89 -17.61 13.32
N PHE A 164 9.95 -17.60 14.65
CA PHE A 164 10.16 -16.39 15.44
C PHE A 164 11.52 -15.76 15.15
N GLU A 165 12.59 -16.55 15.05
CA GLU A 165 13.91 -16.07 14.65
C GLU A 165 13.86 -15.33 13.30
N GLY A 166 13.23 -15.93 12.28
CA GLY A 166 13.04 -15.30 10.98
C GLY A 166 12.25 -13.99 11.06
N LEU A 167 11.07 -14.02 11.71
CA LEU A 167 10.23 -12.83 11.89
C LEU A 167 10.96 -11.71 12.65
N ASN A 168 11.74 -12.07 13.67
CA ASN A 168 12.52 -11.14 14.49
C ASN A 168 13.68 -10.53 13.70
N ALA A 169 14.37 -11.32 12.86
CA ALA A 169 15.42 -10.82 11.98
C ALA A 169 14.87 -9.79 10.99
N MET A 170 13.75 -10.12 10.30
CA MET A 170 13.08 -9.20 9.39
C MET A 170 12.58 -7.95 10.11
N GLY A 171 11.93 -8.11 11.27
CA GLY A 171 11.35 -6.98 12.01
C GLY A 171 12.38 -6.03 12.62
N ARG A 172 13.57 -6.52 12.97
CA ARG A 172 14.68 -5.69 13.49
C ARG A 172 15.44 -4.93 12.41
N THR A 173 15.15 -5.16 11.14
CA THR A 173 15.81 -4.47 10.04
C THR A 173 15.32 -3.01 10.01
N PRO A 174 16.21 -2.02 10.24
CA PRO A 174 15.81 -0.62 10.27
C PRO A 174 15.74 -0.05 8.85
N TRP A 175 14.70 0.72 8.60
CA TRP A 175 14.41 1.42 7.36
C TRP A 175 14.42 2.92 7.59
N ARG A 176 14.60 3.71 6.54
CA ARG A 176 14.42 5.17 6.56
C ARG A 176 13.78 5.62 5.26
N ILE A 177 13.24 6.84 5.26
CA ILE A 177 12.60 7.41 4.08
C ILE A 177 13.67 7.89 3.09
N ASN A 178 13.48 7.56 1.81
CA ASN A 178 14.22 8.15 0.71
C ASN A 178 13.69 9.57 0.44
N THR A 179 14.30 10.57 1.08
CA THR A 179 13.84 11.96 0.99
C THR A 179 13.92 12.51 -0.44
N ARG A 180 14.92 12.09 -1.23
CA ARG A 180 15.10 12.51 -2.63
C ARG A 180 13.88 12.13 -3.48
N VAL A 181 13.44 10.87 -3.40
CA VAL A 181 12.25 10.40 -4.12
C VAL A 181 10.98 11.02 -3.53
N LEU A 182 10.89 11.15 -2.21
CA LEU A 182 9.75 11.80 -1.56
C LEU A 182 9.57 13.25 -2.02
N ASP A 183 10.64 13.99 -2.26
CA ASP A 183 10.59 15.36 -2.75
C ASP A 183 10.03 15.45 -4.17
N VAL A 184 10.44 14.54 -5.05
CA VAL A 184 9.86 14.41 -6.39
C VAL A 184 8.36 14.09 -6.30
N VAL A 185 7.97 13.13 -5.45
CA VAL A 185 6.57 12.76 -5.26
C VAL A 185 5.75 13.91 -4.70
N ASN A 186 6.27 14.64 -3.71
CA ASN A 186 5.61 15.82 -3.16
C ASN A 186 5.42 16.89 -4.25
N LYS A 187 6.46 17.13 -5.06
CA LYS A 187 6.39 18.09 -6.17
C LYS A 187 5.33 17.70 -7.21
N LEU A 188 5.27 16.44 -7.61
CA LEU A 188 4.25 15.93 -8.55
C LEU A 188 2.83 16.09 -8.01
N VAL A 189 2.62 15.88 -6.72
CA VAL A 189 1.30 16.10 -6.11
C VAL A 189 0.96 17.58 -6.01
N GLU A 190 1.94 18.44 -5.71
CA GLU A 190 1.76 19.90 -5.70
C GLU A 190 1.43 20.46 -7.09
N THR A 191 2.12 19.97 -8.13
CA THR A 191 1.86 20.37 -9.53
C THR A 191 0.69 19.63 -10.17
N ARG A 192 0.13 18.62 -9.48
CA ARG A 192 -0.96 17.76 -9.94
C ARG A 192 -0.61 17.01 -11.24
N GLU A 193 0.65 16.65 -11.41
CA GLU A 193 1.12 15.89 -12.56
C GLU A 193 0.90 14.38 -12.35
N SER A 194 0.20 13.73 -13.29
CA SER A 194 -0.04 12.29 -13.27
C SER A 194 0.97 11.58 -14.15
N ILE A 195 2.02 11.03 -13.52
CA ILE A 195 3.06 10.21 -14.16
C ILE A 195 3.35 8.98 -13.29
N ALA A 196 3.77 7.87 -13.92
CA ALA A 196 4.04 6.59 -13.26
C ALA A 196 2.89 6.18 -12.30
N ASP A 197 3.19 5.92 -11.03
CA ASP A 197 2.21 5.53 -9.99
C ASP A 197 1.35 6.71 -9.45
N ILE A 198 1.55 7.95 -9.93
CA ILE A 198 0.77 9.12 -9.49
C ILE A 198 -0.56 9.16 -10.28
N PRO A 199 -1.72 9.00 -9.61
CA PRO A 199 -3.01 8.91 -10.28
C PRO A 199 -3.52 10.29 -10.73
N GLU A 200 -4.40 10.27 -11.70
CA GLU A 200 -5.09 11.47 -12.20
C GLU A 200 -5.84 12.21 -11.09
N PHE A 201 -5.59 13.51 -10.99
CA PHE A 201 -6.18 14.36 -9.95
C PHE A 201 -7.60 14.81 -10.25
N ASP A 202 -7.96 14.85 -11.53
CA ASP A 202 -9.26 15.32 -11.99
C ASP A 202 -10.18 14.14 -12.36
N ASP A 203 -11.46 14.36 -12.12
CA ASP A 203 -12.52 13.44 -12.51
C ASP A 203 -12.83 13.62 -14.00
N VAL A 204 -13.12 12.51 -14.69
CA VAL A 204 -13.64 12.58 -16.07
C VAL A 204 -15.08 13.10 -16.06
N ASP A 205 -15.45 13.77 -17.15
CA ASP A 205 -16.82 14.20 -17.36
C ASP A 205 -17.78 13.02 -17.40
N VAL A 206 -18.88 13.14 -16.65
CA VAL A 206 -19.93 12.12 -16.60
C VAL A 206 -21.05 12.54 -17.55
N PRO A 207 -21.26 11.84 -18.68
CA PRO A 207 -22.36 12.15 -19.58
C PRO A 207 -23.70 11.94 -18.85
N ASN A 208 -24.66 12.82 -19.09
CA ASN A 208 -25.99 12.73 -18.50
C ASN A 208 -26.99 12.28 -19.58
N PRO A 209 -27.41 11.00 -19.61
CA PRO A 209 -28.23 10.48 -20.69
C PRO A 209 -29.56 11.22 -20.87
N LYS A 210 -30.11 11.80 -19.79
CA LYS A 210 -31.37 12.57 -19.84
C LYS A 210 -31.21 13.96 -20.47
N LYS A 211 -30.01 14.53 -20.40
CA LYS A 211 -29.71 15.85 -20.99
C LYS A 211 -29.12 15.73 -22.39
N THR A 212 -28.33 14.69 -22.63
CA THR A 212 -27.53 14.52 -23.85
C THR A 212 -28.28 13.82 -24.98
N ILE A 213 -29.25 12.96 -24.68
CA ILE A 213 -30.00 12.19 -25.68
C ILE A 213 -31.48 12.56 -25.56
N LYS A 214 -31.99 13.40 -26.48
CA LYS A 214 -33.43 13.71 -26.54
C LYS A 214 -34.11 12.79 -27.54
N LYS A 215 -35.37 12.45 -27.27
CA LYS A 215 -36.13 11.57 -28.17
C LYS A 215 -36.35 12.19 -29.55
N GLU A 216 -36.46 13.52 -29.59
CA GLU A 216 -36.67 14.34 -30.79
C GLU A 216 -35.51 14.25 -31.80
N ASP A 217 -34.31 13.87 -31.35
CA ASP A 217 -33.09 13.83 -32.18
C ASP A 217 -32.97 12.55 -33.03
N PHE A 218 -33.94 11.63 -32.95
CA PHE A 218 -33.86 10.31 -33.59
C PHE A 218 -35.09 9.99 -34.43
N GLU A 219 -34.86 9.44 -35.63
CA GLU A 219 -35.91 9.10 -36.60
C GLU A 219 -36.82 7.97 -36.11
N ASN A 220 -36.31 7.05 -35.29
CA ASN A 220 -37.07 5.93 -34.77
C ASN A 220 -36.75 5.59 -33.30
N ASP A 221 -37.71 4.95 -32.63
CA ASP A 221 -37.64 4.64 -31.20
C ASP A 221 -36.57 3.58 -30.86
N GLN A 222 -36.19 2.73 -31.82
CA GLN A 222 -35.16 1.70 -31.65
C GLN A 222 -33.75 2.32 -31.57
N GLU A 223 -33.48 3.30 -32.43
CA GLU A 223 -32.23 4.05 -32.45
C GLU A 223 -32.08 4.95 -31.22
N TYR A 224 -33.15 5.63 -30.83
CA TYR A 224 -33.21 6.37 -29.56
C TYR A 224 -32.85 5.45 -28.37
N LYS A 225 -33.49 4.28 -28.27
CA LYS A 225 -33.22 3.30 -27.20
C LYS A 225 -31.77 2.77 -27.23
N LYS A 226 -31.21 2.53 -28.42
CA LYS A 226 -29.83 2.07 -28.61
C LYS A 226 -28.83 3.13 -28.13
N ASN A 227 -28.99 4.38 -28.56
CA ASN A 227 -28.13 5.49 -28.16
C ASN A 227 -28.27 5.84 -26.69
N LEU A 228 -29.50 5.84 -26.15
CA LEU A 228 -29.73 6.01 -24.71
C LEU A 228 -29.06 4.92 -23.88
N ARG A 229 -29.11 3.66 -24.34
CA ARG A 229 -28.41 2.55 -23.70
C ARG A 229 -26.90 2.73 -23.74
N ARG A 230 -26.35 3.13 -24.89
CA ARG A 230 -24.91 3.43 -25.05
C ARG A 230 -24.46 4.54 -24.09
N CYS A 231 -25.18 5.66 -24.06
CA CYS A 231 -24.89 6.78 -23.18
C CYS A 231 -24.97 6.39 -21.69
N ARG A 232 -25.92 5.54 -21.29
CA ARG A 232 -25.97 4.97 -19.92
C ARG A 232 -24.78 4.07 -19.59
N ILE A 233 -24.24 3.33 -20.56
CA ILE A 233 -23.04 2.51 -20.38
C ILE A 233 -21.83 3.43 -20.18
N GLU A 234 -21.71 4.48 -20.99
CA GLU A 234 -20.66 5.50 -20.89
C GLU A 234 -20.73 6.25 -19.55
N GLU A 235 -21.92 6.69 -19.12
CA GLU A 235 -22.15 7.29 -17.79
C GLU A 235 -21.67 6.36 -16.68
N LYS A 236 -22.05 5.08 -16.72
CA LYS A 236 -21.64 4.10 -15.72
C LYS A 236 -20.13 3.87 -15.74
N ARG A 237 -19.51 3.87 -16.92
CA ARG A 237 -18.05 3.73 -17.10
C ARG A 237 -17.33 4.94 -16.49
N ALA A 238 -17.75 6.16 -16.81
CA ALA A 238 -17.20 7.41 -16.27
C ALA A 238 -17.33 7.48 -14.74
N LEU A 239 -18.50 7.14 -14.20
CA LEU A 239 -18.70 7.07 -12.74
C LEU A 239 -17.82 6.01 -12.07
N ASN A 240 -17.56 4.88 -12.74
CA ASN A 240 -16.67 3.87 -12.19
C ASN A 240 -15.21 4.32 -12.22
N GLU A 241 -14.81 4.96 -13.30
CA GLU A 241 -13.48 5.55 -13.46
C GLU A 241 -13.21 6.59 -12.36
N ASN A 242 -14.12 7.55 -12.14
CA ASN A 242 -13.96 8.55 -11.08
C ASN A 242 -13.88 7.93 -9.68
N ARG A 243 -14.63 6.84 -9.41
CA ARG A 243 -14.49 6.10 -8.15
C ARG A 243 -13.11 5.45 -8.01
N ASN A 244 -12.61 4.84 -9.07
CA ASN A 244 -11.28 4.21 -9.09
C ASN A 244 -10.19 5.27 -8.86
N ARG A 245 -10.22 6.38 -9.61
CA ARG A 245 -9.29 7.50 -9.46
C ARG A 245 -9.31 8.08 -8.04
N HIS A 246 -10.50 8.32 -7.48
CA HIS A 246 -10.63 8.77 -6.10
C HIS A 246 -10.01 7.79 -5.10
N SER A 247 -10.22 6.48 -5.28
CA SER A 247 -9.61 5.45 -4.43
C SER A 247 -8.08 5.46 -4.52
N LEU A 248 -7.53 5.60 -5.73
CA LEU A 248 -6.09 5.67 -5.96
C LEU A 248 -5.49 6.95 -5.34
N ARG A 249 -6.13 8.11 -5.52
CA ARG A 249 -5.73 9.37 -4.88
C ARG A 249 -5.68 9.25 -3.37
N CYS A 250 -6.73 8.69 -2.76
CA CYS A 250 -6.75 8.46 -1.31
C CYS A 250 -5.61 7.53 -0.86
N ASN A 251 -5.29 6.49 -1.63
CA ASN A 251 -4.17 5.59 -1.33
C ASN A 251 -2.82 6.30 -1.43
N LEU A 252 -2.58 7.07 -2.50
CA LEU A 252 -1.38 7.88 -2.67
C LEU A 252 -1.20 8.87 -1.53
N MET A 253 -2.23 9.66 -1.22
CA MET A 253 -2.16 10.68 -0.17
C MET A 253 -1.83 10.04 1.19
N LEU A 254 -2.46 8.90 1.51
CA LEU A 254 -2.15 8.18 2.74
C LEU A 254 -0.70 7.71 2.82
N LYS A 255 -0.15 7.14 1.75
CA LYS A 255 1.25 6.71 1.68
C LYS A 255 2.21 7.89 1.82
N ARG A 256 1.96 8.95 1.05
CA ARG A 256 2.75 10.19 1.06
C ARG A 256 2.73 10.85 2.44
N ASP A 257 1.58 10.93 3.09
CA ASP A 257 1.45 11.57 4.41
C ASP A 257 2.16 10.75 5.50
N ILE A 258 2.12 9.40 5.40
CA ILE A 258 2.94 8.54 6.26
C ILE A 258 4.43 8.78 5.99
N ALA A 259 4.87 8.77 4.72
CA ALA A 259 6.28 8.99 4.38
C ALA A 259 6.79 10.36 4.86
N ASN A 260 6.03 11.44 4.66
CA ASN A 260 6.37 12.78 5.17
C ASN A 260 6.45 12.82 6.69
N ARG A 261 5.61 12.06 7.41
CA ARG A 261 5.67 12.00 8.87
C ARG A 261 6.93 11.31 9.39
N PHE A 262 7.41 10.29 8.67
CA PHE A 262 8.64 9.56 9.01
C PHE A 262 9.89 10.14 8.33
N ARG A 263 9.76 11.29 7.65
CA ARG A 263 10.83 11.90 6.83
C ARG A 263 12.13 12.10 7.60
N ASP A 264 12.04 12.60 8.82
CA ASP A 264 13.19 12.95 9.66
C ASP A 264 13.53 11.85 10.69
N GLU A 265 12.78 10.74 10.68
CA GLU A 265 13.06 9.60 11.55
C GLU A 265 14.30 8.87 11.06
N LYS A 266 15.31 8.74 11.93
CA LYS A 266 16.57 8.07 11.59
C LYS A 266 16.37 6.60 11.22
N SER A 267 15.44 5.96 11.89
CA SER A 267 15.09 4.55 11.70
C SER A 267 13.62 4.31 11.98
N MET A 268 13.00 3.52 11.13
CA MET A 268 11.66 2.96 11.30
C MET A 268 11.69 1.46 11.05
N TYR A 269 10.74 0.74 11.64
CA TYR A 269 10.73 -0.71 11.66
C TYR A 269 9.34 -1.25 11.32
N PHE A 270 9.31 -2.39 10.65
CA PHE A 270 8.09 -3.09 10.29
C PHE A 270 7.95 -4.36 11.12
N PRO A 271 7.03 -4.42 12.09
CA PRO A 271 6.69 -5.70 12.70
C PRO A 271 6.03 -6.60 11.64
N PHE A 272 6.35 -7.90 11.65
CA PHE A 272 5.80 -8.89 10.73
C PHE A 272 4.88 -9.87 11.41
N ASN A 273 3.98 -10.46 10.64
CA ASN A 273 3.16 -11.62 11.00
C ASN A 273 3.03 -12.57 9.79
N ILE A 274 2.26 -13.65 9.91
CA ILE A 274 2.11 -14.66 8.86
C ILE A 274 0.67 -14.90 8.41
N ASP A 275 0.49 -15.36 7.17
CA ASP A 275 -0.76 -16.02 6.74
C ASP A 275 -0.81 -17.50 7.16
N PHE A 276 -1.92 -18.17 6.84
CA PHE A 276 -2.14 -19.58 7.17
C PHE A 276 -1.17 -20.56 6.49
N ARG A 277 -0.39 -20.12 5.50
CA ARG A 277 0.64 -20.91 4.81
C ARG A 277 2.03 -20.63 5.37
N GLY A 278 2.17 -19.68 6.30
CA GLY A 278 3.45 -19.25 6.86
C GLY A 278 4.14 -18.14 6.07
N ARG A 279 3.50 -17.57 5.02
CA ARG A 279 4.10 -16.42 4.31
C ARG A 279 4.06 -15.20 5.20
N THR A 280 5.13 -14.41 5.17
CA THR A 280 5.35 -13.30 6.07
C THR A 280 4.87 -11.98 5.46
N TYR A 281 4.32 -11.11 6.29
CA TYR A 281 3.77 -9.82 5.86
C TYR A 281 4.01 -8.75 6.94
N PRO A 282 4.40 -7.52 6.57
CA PRO A 282 4.38 -6.38 7.47
C PRO A 282 2.97 -6.16 8.04
N ILE A 283 2.88 -5.93 9.35
CA ILE A 283 1.63 -5.61 10.04
C ILE A 283 1.09 -4.23 9.63
N PRO A 284 1.92 -3.16 9.47
CA PRO A 284 1.46 -1.88 8.91
C PRO A 284 0.94 -2.07 7.47
N PRO A 285 -0.36 -1.87 7.19
CA PRO A 285 -0.94 -2.27 5.90
C PRO A 285 -0.80 -1.21 4.80
N ASN A 286 -0.60 0.06 5.16
CA ASN A 286 -0.78 1.18 4.23
C ASN A 286 0.50 1.60 3.51
N PHE A 287 1.65 1.48 4.17
CA PHE A 287 2.97 1.85 3.65
C PHE A 287 4.00 0.86 4.20
N ASN A 288 4.64 0.09 3.33
CA ASN A 288 5.67 -0.90 3.65
C ASN A 288 6.36 -1.41 2.35
N HIS A 289 7.49 -2.09 2.49
CA HIS A 289 8.33 -2.58 1.37
C HIS A 289 7.71 -3.74 0.56
N LEU A 290 6.56 -4.31 0.95
CA LEU A 290 5.79 -5.23 0.10
C LEU A 290 4.77 -4.49 -0.80
N GLY A 291 4.72 -3.16 -0.72
CA GLY A 291 3.90 -2.34 -1.58
C GLY A 291 4.36 -2.33 -3.06
N GLY A 292 3.78 -1.39 -3.81
CA GLY A 292 4.11 -1.18 -5.22
C GLY A 292 5.45 -0.45 -5.41
N ASP A 293 5.74 -0.05 -6.65
CA ASP A 293 6.98 0.63 -7.02
C ASP A 293 7.26 1.86 -6.14
N LEU A 294 6.29 2.77 -6.03
CA LEU A 294 6.42 3.96 -5.17
C LEU A 294 6.73 3.62 -3.70
N ASP A 295 6.09 2.60 -3.12
CA ASP A 295 6.32 2.24 -1.72
C ASP A 295 7.75 1.76 -1.47
N ARG A 296 8.29 0.99 -2.42
CA ARG A 296 9.66 0.44 -2.36
C ARG A 296 10.70 1.52 -2.59
N ALA A 297 10.49 2.40 -3.58
CA ALA A 297 11.39 3.50 -3.89
C ALA A 297 11.56 4.51 -2.74
N LEU A 298 10.50 4.68 -1.94
CA LEU A 298 10.49 5.54 -0.76
C LEU A 298 11.24 4.96 0.45
N LEU A 299 11.69 3.70 0.40
CA LEU A 299 12.28 3.00 1.53
C LEU A 299 13.75 2.63 1.27
N LEU A 300 14.62 3.07 2.16
CA LEU A 300 16.04 2.71 2.18
C LEU A 300 16.37 1.94 3.46
N PHE A 301 17.42 1.13 3.47
CA PHE A 301 17.98 0.64 4.73
C PHE A 301 18.54 1.81 5.54
N ALA A 302 18.21 1.86 6.83
CA ALA A 302 18.71 2.94 7.70
C ALA A 302 20.22 2.82 7.98
N ASN A 303 20.72 1.58 8.00
CA ASN A 303 22.12 1.28 8.23
C ASN A 303 22.82 1.05 6.88
N PRO A 304 23.59 2.02 6.36
CA PRO A 304 24.29 1.84 5.11
C PRO A 304 25.47 0.86 5.24
N LYS A 305 25.90 0.29 4.12
CA LYS A 305 27.07 -0.59 4.04
C LYS A 305 28.00 -0.16 2.90
N PRO A 306 29.33 -0.34 3.03
CA PRO A 306 30.25 -0.10 1.93
C PRO A 306 29.91 -1.02 0.76
N LEU A 307 29.95 -0.49 -0.47
CA LEU A 307 29.70 -1.28 -1.68
C LEU A 307 30.73 -2.39 -1.90
N GLY A 308 31.99 -2.15 -1.53
CA GLY A 308 33.11 -3.03 -1.84
C GLY A 308 33.32 -3.18 -3.36
N ASP A 309 34.11 -4.18 -3.75
CA ASP A 309 34.59 -4.32 -5.13
C ASP A 309 33.48 -4.55 -6.17
N LYS A 310 32.35 -5.15 -5.76
CA LYS A 310 31.25 -5.53 -6.65
C LYS A 310 29.94 -4.80 -6.39
N GLY A 311 29.88 -3.94 -5.37
CA GLY A 311 28.61 -3.31 -4.99
C GLY A 311 28.09 -2.37 -6.08
N LEU A 312 28.98 -1.62 -6.74
CA LEU A 312 28.59 -0.75 -7.86
C LEU A 312 28.05 -1.58 -9.03
N ASP A 313 28.71 -2.67 -9.40
CA ASP A 313 28.23 -3.59 -10.44
C ASP A 313 26.83 -4.12 -10.12
N TRP A 314 26.57 -4.47 -8.86
CA TRP A 314 25.24 -4.93 -8.43
C TRP A 314 24.17 -3.83 -8.47
N LEU A 315 24.52 -2.57 -8.18
CA LEU A 315 23.62 -1.44 -8.40
C LEU A 315 23.31 -1.26 -9.89
N MET A 316 24.31 -1.42 -10.76
CA MET A 316 24.14 -1.31 -12.22
C MET A 316 23.27 -2.44 -12.78
N VAL A 317 23.48 -3.68 -12.30
CA VAL A 317 22.59 -4.81 -12.57
C VAL A 317 21.17 -4.53 -12.08
N HIS A 318 21.03 -3.96 -10.87
CA HIS A 318 19.74 -3.63 -10.30
C HIS A 318 18.96 -2.64 -11.16
N LEU A 319 19.60 -1.55 -11.62
CA LEU A 319 18.97 -0.58 -12.50
C LEU A 319 18.53 -1.23 -13.82
N SER A 320 19.39 -2.04 -14.44
CA SER A 320 19.05 -2.78 -15.67
C SER A 320 17.81 -3.67 -15.47
N ASN A 321 17.69 -4.34 -14.33
CA ASN A 321 16.52 -5.16 -14.03
C ASN A 321 15.24 -4.32 -13.89
N LEU A 322 15.32 -3.16 -13.23
CA LEU A 322 14.19 -2.24 -13.06
C LEU A 322 13.73 -1.65 -14.40
N CYS A 323 14.65 -1.55 -15.39
CA CYS A 323 14.36 -1.16 -16.76
C CYS A 323 13.86 -2.32 -17.66
N GLY A 324 13.54 -3.49 -17.08
CA GLY A 324 13.05 -4.66 -17.83
C GLY A 324 14.12 -5.44 -18.60
N ASN A 325 15.41 -5.08 -18.45
CA ASN A 325 16.52 -5.78 -19.07
C ASN A 325 17.12 -6.83 -18.12
N ASP A 326 16.31 -7.84 -17.75
CA ASP A 326 16.64 -8.89 -16.79
C ASP A 326 16.81 -10.29 -17.43
N LYS A 327 16.64 -10.39 -18.76
CA LYS A 327 16.73 -11.66 -19.53
C LYS A 327 18.10 -11.90 -20.18
N VAL A 328 19.06 -11.03 -19.89
CA VAL A 328 20.44 -11.10 -20.40
C VAL A 328 21.43 -11.42 -19.27
N PRO A 329 22.64 -11.93 -19.57
CA PRO A 329 23.70 -12.12 -18.56
C PRO A 329 24.04 -10.83 -17.79
N PHE A 330 24.54 -10.96 -16.57
CA PHE A 330 24.86 -9.80 -15.72
C PHE A 330 25.84 -8.81 -16.36
N LYS A 331 26.79 -9.28 -17.17
CA LYS A 331 27.72 -8.39 -17.88
C LYS A 331 27.01 -7.45 -18.86
N GLU A 332 26.06 -7.98 -19.64
CA GLU A 332 25.24 -7.17 -20.57
C GLU A 332 24.35 -6.17 -19.81
N ARG A 333 23.90 -6.52 -18.60
CA ARG A 333 23.15 -5.60 -17.71
C ARG A 333 24.00 -4.44 -17.19
N ILE A 334 25.26 -4.72 -16.85
CA ILE A 334 26.21 -3.68 -16.42
C ILE A 334 26.52 -2.74 -17.59
N GLU A 335 26.73 -3.28 -18.79
CA GLU A 335 26.96 -2.51 -20.01
C GLU A 335 25.77 -1.61 -20.35
N PHE A 336 24.54 -2.14 -20.30
CA PHE A 336 23.32 -1.35 -20.43
C PHE A 336 23.31 -0.12 -19.53
N THR A 337 23.57 -0.30 -18.23
CA THR A 337 23.59 0.86 -17.30
C THR A 337 24.78 1.79 -17.57
N SER A 338 25.93 1.24 -17.97
CA SER A 338 27.13 2.01 -18.32
C SER A 338 26.87 2.97 -19.47
N ASP A 339 26.19 2.50 -20.51
CA ASP A 339 25.88 3.29 -21.72
C ASP A 339 24.93 4.46 -21.41
N HIS A 340 24.08 4.32 -20.39
CA HIS A 340 23.12 5.35 -19.98
C HIS A 340 23.65 6.29 -18.87
N LEU A 341 24.87 6.09 -18.35
CA LEU A 341 25.44 6.98 -17.31
C LEU A 341 25.40 8.48 -17.67
N PRO A 342 25.65 8.91 -18.92
CA PRO A 342 25.54 10.33 -19.28
C PRO A 342 24.12 10.89 -19.15
N GLU A 343 23.10 10.08 -19.45
CA GLU A 343 21.70 10.44 -19.31
C GLU A 343 21.29 10.47 -17.82
N ILE A 344 21.67 9.43 -17.07
CA ILE A 344 21.45 9.33 -15.63
C ILE A 344 22.03 10.55 -14.90
N ARG A 345 23.23 11.02 -15.29
CA ARG A 345 23.86 12.20 -14.69
C ARG A 345 23.06 13.49 -14.89
N LYS A 346 22.33 13.63 -15.99
CA LYS A 346 21.42 14.76 -16.22
C LYS A 346 20.15 14.60 -15.39
N LEU A 347 19.59 13.38 -15.40
CA LEU A 347 18.40 13.01 -14.65
C LEU A 347 18.51 13.26 -13.15
N VAL A 348 19.62 12.90 -12.50
CA VAL A 348 19.75 13.12 -11.05
C VAL A 348 19.81 14.61 -10.66
N LYS A 349 20.16 15.51 -11.59
CA LYS A 349 20.17 16.96 -11.35
C LYS A 349 18.77 17.56 -11.45
N ASP A 350 17.99 17.11 -12.42
CA ASP A 350 16.62 17.54 -12.63
C ASP A 350 15.76 16.36 -13.12
N PRO A 351 15.17 15.56 -12.19
CA PRO A 351 14.47 14.33 -12.54
C PRO A 351 13.11 14.58 -13.22
N LEU A 352 12.56 15.80 -13.10
CA LEU A 352 11.28 16.17 -13.70
C LEU A 352 11.45 16.67 -15.13
N GLU A 353 12.53 17.42 -15.40
CA GLU A 353 12.89 17.82 -16.77
C GLU A 353 13.43 16.63 -17.58
N HIS A 354 14.29 15.80 -16.98
CA HIS A 354 14.92 14.65 -17.63
C HIS A 354 14.26 13.33 -17.21
N ARG A 355 12.97 13.21 -17.54
CA ARG A 355 12.14 12.12 -17.04
C ARG A 355 12.03 10.88 -17.93
N ASP A 356 12.41 10.98 -19.20
CA ASP A 356 12.16 9.93 -20.19
C ASP A 356 12.79 8.59 -19.81
N PHE A 357 14.03 8.60 -19.31
CA PHE A 357 14.74 7.38 -18.91
C PHE A 357 14.03 6.62 -17.79
N TRP A 358 13.77 7.28 -16.65
CA TRP A 358 13.19 6.58 -15.50
C TRP A 358 11.71 6.27 -15.69
N LEU A 359 10.96 7.09 -16.43
CA LEU A 359 9.58 6.78 -16.78
C LEU A 359 9.45 5.64 -17.80
N GLY A 360 10.51 5.35 -18.57
CA GLY A 360 10.57 4.21 -19.48
C GLY A 360 10.87 2.87 -18.80
N ALA A 361 11.17 2.87 -17.50
CA ALA A 361 11.43 1.66 -16.73
C ALA A 361 10.13 0.92 -16.35
N ASP A 362 10.22 -0.38 -16.09
CA ASP A 362 9.08 -1.18 -15.58
C ASP A 362 8.69 -0.75 -14.15
N ASP A 363 9.68 -0.32 -13.36
CA ASP A 363 9.54 0.20 -11.99
C ASP A 363 10.14 1.62 -11.89
N PRO A 364 9.41 2.68 -12.32
CA PRO A 364 9.97 4.02 -12.51
C PRO A 364 10.60 4.65 -11.26
N PHE A 365 9.90 4.65 -10.13
CA PHE A 365 10.40 5.32 -8.93
C PHE A 365 11.59 4.58 -8.32
N GLN A 366 11.62 3.25 -8.37
CA GLN A 366 12.80 2.48 -7.96
C GLN A 366 13.98 2.72 -8.91
N ALA A 367 13.74 2.86 -10.22
CA ALA A 367 14.78 3.21 -11.18
C ALA A 367 15.37 4.60 -10.88
N LEU A 368 14.51 5.60 -10.59
CA LEU A 368 14.93 6.93 -10.14
C LEU A 368 15.75 6.86 -8.84
N ALA A 369 15.30 6.10 -7.84
CA ALA A 369 16.02 5.89 -6.59
C ALA A 369 17.42 5.30 -6.82
N THR A 370 17.53 4.33 -7.74
CA THR A 370 18.77 3.65 -8.09
C THR A 370 19.71 4.57 -8.89
N CYS A 371 19.17 5.40 -9.78
CA CYS A 371 19.92 6.43 -10.52
C CYS A 371 20.64 7.39 -9.56
N TYR A 372 19.95 7.87 -8.53
CA TYR A 372 20.56 8.70 -7.49
C TYR A 372 21.71 7.99 -6.78
N GLU A 373 21.51 6.74 -6.36
CA GLU A 373 22.51 5.96 -5.62
C GLU A 373 23.77 5.69 -6.47
N ILE A 374 23.61 5.33 -7.75
CA ILE A 374 24.73 5.08 -8.66
C ILE A 374 25.55 6.35 -8.89
N MET A 375 24.90 7.49 -9.12
CA MET A 375 25.62 8.75 -9.36
C MET A 375 26.39 9.20 -8.12
N GLU A 376 25.81 9.09 -6.93
CA GLU A 376 26.52 9.39 -5.68
C GLU A 376 27.69 8.44 -5.41
N ALA A 377 27.52 7.14 -5.71
CA ALA A 377 28.61 6.18 -5.59
C ALA A 377 29.77 6.54 -6.52
N ILE A 378 29.50 6.88 -7.79
CA ILE A 378 30.52 7.32 -8.75
C ILE A 378 31.18 8.64 -8.32
N ASP A 379 30.39 9.60 -7.86
CA ASP A 379 30.88 10.93 -7.47
C ASP A 379 31.59 10.94 -6.10
N SER A 380 31.52 9.84 -5.34
CA SER A 380 32.25 9.67 -4.06
C SER A 380 33.78 9.58 -4.22
N GLY A 381 34.27 9.42 -5.46
CA GLY A 381 35.68 9.25 -5.79
C GLY A 381 36.12 7.78 -5.75
N ASP A 382 35.87 7.08 -4.64
CA ASP A 382 36.07 5.64 -4.51
C ASP A 382 34.74 4.93 -4.19
N PRO A 383 34.05 4.40 -5.22
CA PRO A 383 32.78 3.70 -5.04
C PRO A 383 32.86 2.51 -4.07
N THR A 384 34.01 1.87 -3.90
CA THR A 384 34.12 0.68 -3.02
C THR A 384 33.90 1.01 -1.54
N THR A 385 34.19 2.25 -1.15
CA THR A 385 34.02 2.75 0.22
C THR A 385 32.69 3.50 0.42
N TYR A 386 31.95 3.79 -0.65
CA TYR A 386 30.66 4.47 -0.59
C TYR A 386 29.66 3.65 0.22
N LEU A 387 29.05 4.31 1.21
CA LEU A 387 28.10 3.74 2.13
C LEU A 387 26.68 3.79 1.54
N SER A 388 26.30 2.73 0.82
CA SER A 388 24.99 2.64 0.19
C SER A 388 23.90 2.16 1.16
N SER A 389 22.71 2.74 1.03
CA SER A 389 21.50 2.35 1.76
C SER A 389 20.45 1.69 0.88
N LEU A 390 20.65 1.66 -0.45
CA LEU A 390 19.66 1.15 -1.39
C LEU A 390 19.53 -0.38 -1.28
N PRO A 391 18.32 -0.92 -1.08
CA PRO A 391 18.07 -2.35 -1.21
C PRO A 391 18.28 -2.81 -2.66
N THR A 392 19.05 -3.87 -2.86
CA THR A 392 19.18 -4.54 -4.18
C THR A 392 18.38 -5.83 -4.19
N HIS A 393 17.49 -5.99 -5.16
CA HIS A 393 16.60 -7.15 -5.25
C HIS A 393 17.25 -8.32 -5.98
N GLN A 394 17.02 -9.53 -5.46
CA GLN A 394 17.29 -10.80 -6.13
C GLN A 394 16.02 -11.63 -6.02
N ASP A 395 15.42 -11.97 -7.16
CA ASP A 395 14.20 -12.78 -7.21
C ASP A 395 14.41 -14.06 -8.01
N GLY A 396 13.71 -15.11 -7.62
CA GLY A 396 13.75 -16.40 -8.29
C GLY A 396 12.74 -16.47 -9.42
N SER A 397 13.22 -16.74 -10.63
CA SER A 397 12.38 -16.91 -11.83
C SER A 397 11.39 -18.05 -11.64
N CYS A 398 10.14 -17.71 -11.32
CA CYS A 398 9.07 -18.67 -11.01
C CYS A 398 9.41 -19.63 -9.85
N ASN A 399 9.66 -19.08 -8.66
CA ASN A 399 9.93 -19.84 -7.41
C ASN A 399 9.03 -21.08 -7.19
N GLY A 400 7.75 -21.01 -7.57
CA GLY A 400 6.84 -22.16 -7.47
C GLY A 400 7.25 -23.35 -8.34
N LEU A 401 7.63 -23.11 -9.60
CA LEU A 401 8.12 -24.16 -10.51
C LEU A 401 9.53 -24.62 -10.13
N GLN A 402 10.38 -23.73 -9.58
CA GLN A 402 11.65 -24.13 -9.00
C GLN A 402 11.46 -25.19 -7.91
N HIS A 403 10.50 -24.98 -6.99
CA HIS A 403 10.19 -25.97 -5.98
C HIS A 403 9.61 -27.28 -6.57
N TYR A 404 8.74 -27.22 -7.59
CA TYR A 404 8.23 -28.42 -8.25
C TYR A 404 9.34 -29.22 -8.94
N ALA A 405 10.20 -28.55 -9.71
CA ALA A 405 11.33 -29.18 -10.38
C ALA A 405 12.30 -29.82 -9.37
N ALA A 406 12.59 -29.13 -8.26
CA ALA A 406 13.44 -29.67 -7.21
C ALA A 406 12.82 -30.90 -6.50
N LEU A 407 11.52 -30.85 -6.19
CA LEU A 407 10.80 -31.98 -5.56
C LEU A 407 10.72 -33.18 -6.51
N GLY A 408 10.42 -32.94 -7.78
CA GLY A 408 10.31 -33.98 -8.81
C GLY A 408 11.66 -34.45 -9.38
N ARG A 409 12.75 -33.72 -9.10
CA ARG A 409 14.06 -33.87 -9.75
C ARG A 409 13.95 -33.83 -11.28
N ASP A 410 13.09 -32.96 -11.79
CA ASP A 410 12.89 -32.75 -13.23
C ASP A 410 14.02 -31.88 -13.76
N GLU A 411 14.93 -32.49 -14.53
CA GLU A 411 16.10 -31.82 -15.11
C GLU A 411 15.68 -30.76 -16.15
N PHE A 412 14.72 -31.08 -17.01
CA PHE A 412 14.25 -30.16 -18.05
C PHE A 412 13.50 -28.98 -17.44
N GLY A 413 12.58 -29.28 -16.52
CA GLY A 413 11.87 -28.26 -15.74
C GLY A 413 12.85 -27.40 -14.95
N GLY A 414 13.82 -28.01 -14.28
CA GLY A 414 14.85 -27.34 -13.49
C GLY A 414 15.73 -26.42 -14.32
N SER A 415 16.14 -26.84 -15.52
CA SER A 415 16.88 -25.98 -16.46
C SER A 415 16.06 -24.77 -16.90
N SER A 416 14.77 -24.96 -17.18
CA SER A 416 13.88 -23.88 -17.64
C SER A 416 13.65 -22.78 -16.57
N VAL A 417 13.92 -23.10 -15.29
CA VAL A 417 13.73 -22.19 -14.14
C VAL A 417 15.04 -21.90 -13.40
N ASN A 418 16.19 -22.05 -14.08
CA ASN A 418 17.51 -21.66 -13.59
C ASN A 418 18.02 -22.42 -12.35
N LEU A 419 17.59 -23.68 -12.14
CA LEU A 419 18.19 -24.54 -11.09
C LEU A 419 19.51 -25.17 -11.53
N THR A 420 19.72 -25.36 -12.83
CA THR A 420 20.99 -25.82 -13.39
C THR A 420 21.83 -24.63 -13.86
N PRO A 421 23.17 -24.67 -13.71
CA PRO A 421 24.04 -23.61 -14.21
C PRO A 421 23.90 -23.40 -15.72
N SER A 422 23.88 -22.13 -16.14
CA SER A 422 23.78 -21.73 -17.55
C SER A 422 24.45 -20.36 -17.73
N ASP A 423 25.04 -20.12 -18.91
CA ASP A 423 25.69 -18.84 -19.24
C ASP A 423 24.68 -17.69 -19.45
N ARG A 424 23.44 -18.05 -19.81
CA ARG A 424 22.32 -17.11 -19.96
C ARG A 424 21.17 -17.50 -19.04
N PRO A 425 20.44 -16.52 -18.47
CA PRO A 425 19.19 -16.80 -17.77
C PRO A 425 18.18 -17.47 -18.71
N GLN A 426 17.55 -18.53 -18.23
CA GLN A 426 16.45 -19.22 -18.89
C GLN A 426 15.12 -18.58 -18.49
N ASP A 427 14.20 -18.50 -19.44
CA ASP A 427 12.86 -17.93 -19.26
C ASP A 427 11.80 -18.97 -19.63
N VAL A 428 11.23 -19.61 -18.59
CA VAL A 428 10.17 -20.61 -18.74
C VAL A 428 8.96 -20.06 -19.50
N TYR A 429 8.66 -18.76 -19.39
CA TYR A 429 7.52 -18.17 -20.08
C TYR A 429 7.76 -18.11 -21.59
N SER A 430 8.96 -17.72 -22.01
CA SER A 430 9.37 -17.71 -23.42
C SER A 430 9.42 -19.14 -23.99
N ALA A 431 9.87 -20.11 -23.21
CA ALA A 431 9.88 -21.52 -23.61
C ALA A 431 8.45 -22.07 -23.82
N VAL A 432 7.53 -21.80 -22.88
CA VAL A 432 6.12 -22.20 -23.01
C VAL A 432 5.45 -21.48 -24.18
N LEU A 433 5.69 -20.18 -24.35
CA LEU A 433 5.14 -19.42 -25.47
C LEU A 433 5.52 -20.03 -26.82
N LYS A 434 6.79 -20.40 -27.00
CA LYS A 434 7.25 -21.05 -28.23
C LYS A 434 6.49 -22.35 -28.51
N LEU A 435 6.33 -23.21 -27.50
CA LEU A 435 5.58 -24.47 -27.64
C LEU A 435 4.09 -24.26 -27.93
N VAL A 436 3.51 -23.18 -27.42
CA VAL A 436 2.12 -22.81 -27.70
C VAL A 436 1.96 -22.31 -29.13
N LEU A 437 2.88 -21.46 -29.61
CA LEU A 437 2.89 -20.97 -30.99
C LEU A 437 2.99 -22.12 -32.00
N GLU A 438 3.89 -23.07 -31.78
CA GLU A 438 4.03 -24.26 -32.64
C GLU A 438 2.73 -25.08 -32.72
N LYS A 439 1.93 -25.13 -31.65
CA LYS A 439 0.63 -25.81 -31.65
C LYS A 439 -0.43 -25.01 -32.38
N ILE A 440 -0.45 -23.68 -32.19
CA ILE A 440 -1.37 -22.78 -32.89
C ILE A 440 -1.14 -22.86 -34.40
N ASP A 441 0.12 -22.78 -34.84
CA ASP A 441 0.45 -22.87 -36.28
C ASP A 441 -0.05 -24.18 -36.88
N LYS A 442 0.12 -25.30 -36.17
CA LYS A 442 -0.39 -26.59 -36.60
C LYS A 442 -1.93 -26.63 -36.68
N GLU A 443 -2.62 -26.08 -35.68
CA GLU A 443 -4.10 -26.03 -35.69
C GLU A 443 -4.62 -25.12 -36.79
N ALA A 444 -3.91 -24.03 -37.11
CA ALA A 444 -4.23 -23.14 -38.22
C ALA A 444 -4.05 -23.84 -39.57
N GLU A 445 -2.98 -24.63 -39.76
CA GLU A 445 -2.78 -25.48 -40.94
C GLU A 445 -3.89 -26.53 -41.11
N GLU A 446 -4.43 -27.04 -40.00
CA GLU A 446 -5.57 -27.96 -39.97
C GLU A 446 -6.94 -27.27 -40.19
N GLY A 447 -6.96 -25.95 -40.35
CA GLY A 447 -8.14 -25.16 -40.72
C GLY A 447 -8.96 -24.62 -39.54
N SER A 448 -8.39 -24.54 -38.34
CA SER A 448 -9.04 -23.88 -37.19
C SER A 448 -9.13 -22.37 -37.41
N GLU A 449 -10.33 -21.79 -37.29
CA GLU A 449 -10.55 -20.32 -37.38
C GLU A 449 -10.14 -19.58 -36.09
N ILE A 450 -9.99 -20.30 -34.98
CA ILE A 450 -9.61 -19.73 -33.68
C ILE A 450 -8.09 -19.65 -33.52
N ALA A 451 -7.36 -20.57 -34.15
CA ALA A 451 -5.90 -20.56 -34.23
C ALA A 451 -5.45 -19.53 -35.25
#